data_AF-A0A9E4LE80-F1
#
_entry.id   AF-A0A9E4LE80-F1
#
_cell.length_a   1.000
_cell.length_b   1.000
_cell.length_c   1.000
_cell.angle_alpha   90.00
_cell.angle_beta   90.00
_cell.angle_gamma   90.00
#
_symmetry.space_group_name_H-M   'P 1'
#
loop_
_entity.id
_entity.type
_entity.pdbx_description
1 polymer ?
#
loop_
_entity_poly.entity_id
_entity_poly.type
_entity_poly.pdbx_seq_one_letter_code
_entity_poly.pdbx_strand_id
1 'polypeptide(L)'
;HRVDMETGEIVDLKLTRAKFLEHFANRTPCVVAMEACGGSQHWARQLPELGHEPWLLPAKAVRPFVPGNKIDARAIWTAAQMPGVRTVAVKSEEQQAILALHRMRQQ
;
A
#
# COMPACT_ATOMS: atom_id res chain seq x y z
N HIS A 1 7.86 6.22 3.16
CA HIS A 1 9.13 5.51 3.13
C HIS A 1 9.51 5.27 1.68
N ARG A 2 10.77 5.53 1.31
CA ARG A 2 11.34 5.10 0.03
C ARG A 2 12.40 4.05 0.36
N VAL A 3 12.42 2.97 -0.42
CA VAL A 3 13.48 1.97 -0.36
C VAL A 3 14.43 2.23 -1.53
N ASP A 4 15.72 2.28 -1.25
CA ASP A 4 16.73 2.18 -2.30
C ASP A 4 16.80 0.73 -2.79
N MET A 5 16.65 0.53 -4.10
CA MET A 5 16.52 -0.80 -4.69
C MET A 5 17.85 -1.58 -4.69
N GLU A 6 18.99 -0.88 -4.64
CA GLU A 6 20.33 -1.50 -4.65
C GLU A 6 20.82 -1.82 -3.23
N THR A 7 20.55 -0.93 -2.27
CA THR A 7 21.08 -1.07 -0.90
C THR A 7 20.05 -1.59 0.11
N GLY A 8 18.75 -1.52 -0.21
CA GLY A 8 17.68 -1.78 0.75
C GLY A 8 17.57 -0.71 1.85
N GLU A 9 18.29 0.41 1.72
CA GLU A 9 18.22 1.52 2.66
C GLU A 9 16.83 2.14 2.66
N ILE A 10 16.33 2.48 3.84
CA ILE A 10 14.98 3.00 4.03
C ILE A 10 15.06 4.42 4.54
N VAL A 11 14.46 5.31 3.76
CA VAL A 11 14.32 6.72 4.11
C VAL A 11 12.91 6.97 4.64
N ASP A 12 12.84 7.36 5.91
CA ASP A 12 11.62 7.75 6.61
C ASP A 12 11.15 9.14 6.16
N LEU A 13 10.45 9.17 5.02
CA LEU A 13 9.77 10.39 4.59
C LEU A 13 8.40 10.52 5.26
N LYS A 14 8.27 11.49 6.18
CA LYS A 14 6.98 11.90 6.74
C LYS A 14 6.18 12.67 5.70
N LEU A 15 5.14 12.05 5.16
CA LEU A 15 4.18 12.67 4.26
C LEU A 15 2.86 12.91 4.98
N THR A 16 2.31 14.12 4.84
CA THR A 16 0.92 14.38 5.22
C THR A 16 0.01 13.87 4.11
N ARG A 17 -1.28 13.63 4.44
CA ARG A 17 -2.27 13.21 3.44
C ARG A 17 -2.36 14.20 2.28
N ALA A 18 -2.32 15.50 2.57
CA ALA A 18 -2.38 16.55 1.56
C ALA A 18 -1.17 16.54 0.60
N LYS A 19 0.02 16.19 1.11
CA LYS A 19 1.25 16.15 0.31
C LYS A 19 1.51 14.80 -0.36
N PHE A 20 0.68 13.80 -0.11
CA PHE A 20 0.92 12.45 -0.61
C PHE A 20 0.89 12.42 -2.14
N LEU A 21 -0.19 12.91 -2.77
CA LEU A 21 -0.30 12.92 -4.23
C LEU A 21 0.72 13.85 -4.88
N GLU A 22 0.96 15.03 -4.29
CA GLU A 22 1.99 15.96 -4.75
C GLU A 22 3.39 15.30 -4.76
N HIS A 23 3.69 14.49 -3.75
CA HIS A 23 4.95 13.76 -3.70
C HIS A 23 5.10 12.79 -4.88
N PHE A 24 4.03 12.14 -5.32
CA PHE A 24 4.05 11.18 -6.42
C PHE A 24 3.96 11.86 -7.79
N ALA A 25 3.19 12.93 -7.92
CA ALA A 25 3.08 13.71 -9.16
C ALA A 25 4.43 14.25 -9.66
N ASN A 26 5.38 14.48 -8.75
CA ASN A 26 6.73 14.94 -9.08
C ASN A 26 7.77 13.81 -9.22
N ARG A 27 7.33 12.56 -9.43
CA ARG A 27 8.21 11.39 -9.57
C ARG A 27 7.99 10.69 -10.89
N THR A 28 9.02 9.96 -11.32
CA THR A 28 8.88 9.01 -12.42
C THR A 28 7.90 7.90 -12.02
N PRO A 29 7.08 7.39 -12.95
CA PRO A 29 6.25 6.21 -12.78
C PRO A 29 6.99 5.08 -12.05
N CYS A 30 6.34 4.48 -11.05
CA CYS A 30 6.93 3.43 -10.22
C CYS A 30 5.86 2.58 -9.54
N VAL A 31 6.28 1.43 -9.02
CA VAL A 31 5.45 0.59 -8.15
C VAL A 31 5.38 1.20 -6.75
N VAL A 32 4.17 1.32 -6.21
CA VAL A 32 3.91 1.81 -4.85
C VAL A 32 3.27 0.69 -4.05
N ALA A 33 4.11 -0.04 -3.30
CA ALA A 33 3.66 -1.11 -2.41
C ALA A 33 3.11 -0.55 -1.09
N MET A 34 1.91 -1.00 -0.71
CA MET A 34 1.23 -0.62 0.54
C MET A 34 0.54 -1.83 1.15
N GLU A 35 0.43 -1.89 2.47
CA GLU A 35 -0.46 -2.88 3.09
C GLU A 35 -1.94 -2.53 2.77
N ALA A 36 -2.71 -3.55 2.41
CA ALA A 36 -4.15 -3.43 2.19
C ALA A 36 -4.88 -3.12 3.51
N CYS A 37 -5.34 -1.87 3.63
CA CYS A 37 -6.12 -1.36 4.75
C CYS A 37 -7.23 -0.44 4.21
N GLY A 38 -8.11 0.06 5.09
CA GLY A 38 -9.20 0.95 4.66
C GLY A 38 -8.71 2.22 3.97
N GLY A 39 -7.56 2.76 4.40
CA GLY A 39 -6.98 3.98 3.85
C GLY A 39 -6.18 3.79 2.55
N SER A 40 -5.55 2.63 2.33
CA SER A 40 -4.72 2.41 1.13
C SER A 40 -5.53 2.21 -0.14
N GLN A 41 -6.79 1.78 -0.04
CA GLN A 41 -7.71 1.70 -1.19
C GLN A 41 -7.93 3.08 -1.83
N HIS A 42 -8.08 4.13 -1.02
CA HIS A 42 -8.23 5.50 -1.53
C HIS A 42 -7.01 5.97 -2.32
N TRP A 43 -5.80 5.70 -1.81
CA TRP A 43 -4.57 6.06 -2.50
C TRP A 43 -4.32 5.22 -3.75
N ALA A 44 -4.62 3.92 -3.69
CA ALA A 44 -4.48 3.02 -4.83
C ALA A 44 -5.40 3.36 -6.00
N ARG A 45 -6.52 4.07 -5.78
CA ARG A 45 -7.36 4.59 -6.86
C ARG A 45 -6.74 5.80 -7.58
N GLN A 46 -6.02 6.65 -6.84
CA GLN A 46 -5.47 7.91 -7.36
C GLN A 46 -4.08 7.76 -7.97
N LEU A 47 -3.25 6.83 -7.47
CA LEU A 47 -1.90 6.60 -7.96
C LEU A 47 -1.81 6.29 -9.47
N PRO A 48 -2.73 5.49 -10.06
CA PRO A 48 -2.75 5.27 -11.51
C PRO A 48 -2.94 6.53 -12.36
N GLU A 49 -3.66 7.55 -11.85
CA GLU A 49 -3.86 8.83 -12.55
C GLU A 49 -2.54 9.61 -12.69
N LEU A 50 -1.57 9.32 -11.83
CA LEU A 50 -0.22 9.87 -11.85
C LEU A 50 0.79 8.94 -12.56
N GLY A 51 0.32 7.84 -13.15
CA GLY A 51 1.15 6.85 -13.85
C GLY A 51 1.84 5.84 -12.94
N HIS A 52 1.51 5.78 -11.64
CA HIS A 52 2.08 4.80 -10.72
C HIS A 52 1.27 3.51 -10.66
N GLU A 53 1.95 2.40 -10.35
CA GLU A 53 1.32 1.10 -10.19
C GLU A 53 1.15 0.77 -8.69
N PRO A 54 -0.07 0.78 -8.14
CA PRO A 54 -0.30 0.48 -6.74
C PRO A 54 -0.30 -1.04 -6.49
N TRP A 55 0.54 -1.49 -5.56
CA TRP A 55 0.54 -2.89 -5.09
C TRP A 55 -0.01 -2.96 -3.67
N LEU A 56 -1.26 -3.39 -3.53
CA LEU A 56 -1.87 -3.61 -2.22
C LEU A 56 -1.53 -5.02 -1.73
N LEU A 57 -0.65 -5.14 -0.74
CA LEU A 57 -0.28 -6.43 -0.17
C LEU A 57 -1.26 -6.85 0.92
N PRO A 58 -1.72 -8.11 0.97
CA PRO A 58 -2.58 -8.56 2.05
C PRO A 58 -1.82 -8.53 3.38
N ALA A 59 -2.49 -8.09 4.46
CA ALA A 59 -1.87 -8.04 5.80
C ALA A 59 -1.24 -9.38 6.22
N LYS A 60 -1.82 -10.51 5.79
CA LYS A 60 -1.28 -11.87 6.03
C LYS A 60 0.09 -12.11 5.36
N ALA A 61 0.37 -11.46 4.23
CA ALA A 61 1.67 -11.54 3.57
C ALA A 61 2.70 -10.59 4.20
N VAL A 62 2.26 -9.45 4.75
CA VAL A 62 3.15 -8.48 5.42
C VAL A 62 3.52 -8.94 6.84
N ARG A 63 2.56 -9.48 7.59
CA ARG A 63 2.68 -9.84 9.01
C ARG A 63 3.93 -10.66 9.38
N PRO A 64 4.37 -11.68 8.62
CA PRO A 64 5.57 -12.45 8.95
C PRO A 64 6.86 -11.62 9.04
N PHE A 65 6.88 -10.43 8.41
CA PHE A 65 8.05 -9.57 8.33
C PHE A 65 7.97 -8.34 9.25
N VAL A 66 6.89 -8.21 10.03
CA VAL A 66 6.71 -7.08 10.95
C VAL A 66 7.46 -7.35 12.26
N PRO A 67 8.47 -6.54 12.62
CA PRO A 67 9.12 -6.65 13.92
C PRO A 67 8.18 -6.13 15.02
N GLY A 68 7.59 -7.03 15.80
CA GLY A 68 6.66 -6.68 16.88
C GLY A 68 5.27 -6.27 16.38
N ASN A 69 4.71 -5.20 16.94
CA ASN A 69 3.31 -4.78 16.68
C ASN A 69 3.17 -3.56 15.75
N LYS A 70 4.27 -3.01 15.22
CA LYS A 70 4.24 -1.80 14.39
C LYS A 70 4.61 -2.13 12.95
N ILE A 71 3.66 -1.97 12.04
CA ILE A 71 3.89 -2.13 10.60
C ILE A 71 4.96 -1.13 10.17
N ASP A 72 6.02 -1.65 9.56
CA ASP A 72 7.19 -0.93 9.07
C ASP A 72 7.25 -1.07 7.53
N ALA A 73 7.74 -0.06 6.84
CA ALA A 73 8.03 -0.15 5.41
C ALA A 73 9.00 -1.28 5.05
N ARG A 74 9.89 -1.68 5.97
CA ARG A 74 10.71 -2.90 5.82
C ARG A 74 9.86 -4.13 5.56
N ALA A 75 8.79 -4.31 6.33
CA ALA A 75 7.94 -5.48 6.22
C ALA A 75 7.18 -5.51 4.89
N ILE A 76 6.68 -4.34 4.45
CA ILE A 76 6.00 -4.19 3.15
C ILE A 76 6.98 -4.44 2.01
N TRP A 77 8.18 -3.87 2.09
CA TRP A 77 9.24 -4.09 1.11
C TRP A 77 9.59 -5.57 0.98
N THR A 78 9.93 -6.22 2.09
CA THR A 78 10.25 -7.65 2.08
C THR A 78 9.11 -8.48 1.52
N ALA A 79 7.86 -8.21 1.93
CA ALA A 79 6.69 -8.91 1.43
C ALA A 79 6.46 -8.70 -0.08
N ALA A 80 6.76 -7.51 -0.62
CA ALA A 80 6.65 -7.23 -2.05
C ALA A 80 7.64 -8.06 -2.89
N GLN A 81 8.80 -8.38 -2.32
CA GLN A 81 9.85 -9.17 -2.98
C GLN A 81 9.58 -10.68 -2.92
N MET A 82 8.64 -11.14 -2.08
CA MET A 82 8.38 -12.56 -1.90
C MET A 82 7.71 -13.17 -3.15
N PRO A 83 8.22 -14.31 -3.66
CA PRO A 83 7.61 -14.97 -4.80
C PRO A 83 6.19 -15.46 -4.47
N GLY A 84 5.26 -15.25 -5.40
CA GLY A 84 3.88 -15.74 -5.27
C GLY A 84 2.96 -14.91 -4.39
N VAL A 85 3.39 -13.77 -3.86
CA VAL A 85 2.50 -12.85 -3.14
C VAL A 85 1.53 -12.20 -4.13
N ARG A 86 0.24 -12.56 -4.02
CA ARG A 86 -0.83 -11.96 -4.81
C ARG A 86 -1.27 -10.64 -4.20
N THR A 87 -1.34 -9.60 -5.03
CA THR A 87 -1.89 -8.30 -4.63
C THR A 87 -3.40 -8.38 -4.44
N VAL A 88 -3.91 -7.53 -3.56
CA VAL A 88 -5.33 -7.31 -3.33
C VAL A 88 -5.83 -6.34 -4.41
N ALA A 89 -6.95 -6.68 -5.04
CA ALA A 89 -7.58 -5.80 -6.02
C ALA A 89 -7.92 -4.41 -5.41
N VAL A 90 -7.60 -3.37 -6.19
CA VAL A 90 -8.08 -2.01 -5.96
C VAL A 90 -9.58 -1.98 -6.23
N LYS A 91 -10.35 -1.53 -5.25
CA LYS A 91 -11.81 -1.54 -5.31
C LYS A 91 -12.31 -0.14 -5.63
N SER A 92 -13.39 -0.07 -6.40
CA SER A 92 -14.17 1.16 -6.51
C SER A 92 -14.77 1.54 -5.15
N GLU A 93 -15.24 2.77 -5.02
CA GLU A 93 -15.83 3.25 -3.77
C GLU A 93 -17.11 2.49 -3.46
N GLU A 94 -17.91 2.19 -4.49
CA GLU A 94 -19.14 1.40 -4.41
C GLU A 94 -18.85 -0.03 -3.96
N GLN A 95 -17.86 -0.69 -4.56
CA GLN A 95 -17.43 -2.04 -4.16
C GLN A 95 -16.96 -2.06 -2.70
N GLN A 96 -16.21 -1.04 -2.28
CA GLN A 96 -15.73 -0.91 -0.90
C GLN A 96 -16.89 -0.68 0.07
N ALA A 97 -17.89 0.12 -0.30
CA ALA A 97 -19.09 0.39 0.49
C ALA A 97 -19.96 -0.86 0.66
N ILE A 98 -20.21 -1.61 -0.43
CA ILE A 98 -20.97 -2.86 -0.40
C ILE A 98 -20.33 -3.87 0.57
N LEU A 99 -19.01 -4.05 0.51
CA LEU A 99 -18.29 -4.93 1.43
C LEU A 99 -18.30 -4.44 2.89
N ALA A 100 -18.39 -3.14 3.12
CA ALA A 100 -18.55 -2.59 4.47
C ALA A 100 -19.94 -2.96 5.03
N LEU A 101 -20.99 -2.76 4.23
CA LEU A 101 -22.37 -3.12 4.59
C LEU A 101 -22.52 -4.62 4.89
N HIS A 102 -21.92 -5.49 4.07
CA HIS A 102 -21.95 -6.93 4.33
C HIS A 102 -21.28 -7.29 5.65
N ARG A 103 -20.14 -6.66 5.98
CA ARG A 103 -19.44 -6.92 7.25
C ARG A 103 -20.26 -6.47 8.46
N MET A 104 -20.94 -5.32 8.37
CA MET A 104 -21.82 -4.84 9.45
C MET A 104 -22.99 -5.79 9.72
N ARG A 105 -23.47 -6.51 8.70
CA ARG A 105 -24.56 -7.49 8.84
C ARG A 105 -24.10 -8.85 9.39
N GLN A 106 -22.80 -9.10 9.47
CA GLN A 106 -22.20 -10.36 9.93
C GLN A 106 -21.61 -10.26 11.35
N GLN A 107 -21.74 -9.09 12.00
CA GLN A 107 -21.47 -8.85 13.42
C GLN A 107 -22.76 -8.94 14.22
#